data_AF-A0A9Q0M9Y7-F1
#
_entry.id   AF-A0A9Q0M9Y7-F1
#
_cell.length_a   1.000
_cell.length_b   1.000
_cell.length_c   1.000
_cell.angle_alpha   90.00
_cell.angle_beta   90.00
_cell.angle_gamma   90.00
#
_symmetry.space_group_name_H-M   'P 1'
#
loop_
_entity.id
_entity.type
_entity.pdbx_description
1 polymer ?
#
loop_
_entity_poly.entity_id
_entity_poly.type
_entity_poly.pdbx_seq_one_letter_code
_entity_poly.pdbx_strand_id
1 'polypeptide(L)'
;MCEFSFTESRRKVVDFSEYILLNEITFLSQSPGLRDRTWIVSQPFSRYLWYTIIGSLFLLSTIVYGIRRTIIKCQTQSYTTIMMYIYAISLQKSTNLIKKDKRSSLRIIYGVWMFTTLILSNSYGSSFYSILTIPEYDLPIDTAMDIYDISLNHRKTLIVRERSASWWQFVHSNPSNQIYYQIGKHLNQSKIRMKTFLKEFMPKLNVPNSPYVVIANRIVLEIHRIQFATRNLHIGNDNIGLDFMGYIMHRRSPLVLPFDMM
;
A
#
# COMPACT_ATOMS: atom_id res chain seq x y z
N MET A 1 7.09 -27.29 -26.29
CA MET A 1 5.78 -27.97 -26.27
C MET A 1 4.70 -26.92 -26.09
N CYS A 2 3.59 -26.98 -26.84
CA CYS A 2 2.44 -26.12 -26.58
C CYS A 2 1.53 -26.82 -25.57
N GLU A 3 1.60 -26.41 -24.32
CA GLU A 3 0.69 -26.87 -23.27
C GLU A 3 -0.68 -26.21 -23.46
N PHE A 4 -1.76 -26.97 -23.24
CA PHE A 4 -3.11 -26.48 -23.40
C PHE A 4 -3.93 -26.65 -22.12
N SER A 5 -4.62 -25.58 -21.76
CA SER A 5 -5.60 -25.55 -20.68
C SER A 5 -6.76 -26.52 -20.93
N PHE A 6 -7.01 -27.36 -19.93
CA PHE A 6 -8.14 -28.25 -19.82
C PHE A 6 -9.43 -27.43 -19.63
N THR A 7 -10.39 -27.61 -20.53
CA THR A 7 -11.70 -26.97 -20.40
C THR A 7 -12.78 -27.93 -20.88
N GLU A 8 -13.94 -27.87 -20.25
CA GLU A 8 -15.06 -28.78 -20.55
C GLU A 8 -15.52 -28.66 -22.00
N SER A 9 -15.50 -27.44 -22.56
CA SER A 9 -15.80 -27.20 -23.98
C SER A 9 -14.82 -27.89 -24.92
N ARG A 10 -13.52 -27.96 -24.57
CA ARG A 10 -12.50 -28.61 -25.40
C ARG A 10 -12.55 -30.12 -25.27
N ARG A 11 -12.82 -30.65 -24.07
CA ARG A 11 -12.93 -32.09 -23.81
C ARG A 11 -13.99 -32.79 -24.66
N LYS A 12 -15.04 -32.06 -25.07
CA LYS A 12 -16.07 -32.60 -25.98
C LYS A 12 -15.54 -32.94 -27.38
N VAL A 13 -14.45 -32.31 -27.81
CA VAL A 13 -13.89 -32.42 -29.16
C VAL A 13 -12.60 -33.21 -29.18
N VAL A 14 -11.75 -33.06 -28.16
CA VAL A 14 -10.44 -33.70 -28.05
C VAL A 14 -10.30 -34.43 -26.72
N ASP A 15 -9.47 -35.48 -26.71
CA ASP A 15 -9.12 -36.18 -25.48
C ASP A 15 -7.86 -35.54 -24.88
N PHE A 16 -7.82 -35.49 -23.56
CA PHE A 16 -6.68 -34.99 -22.79
C PHE A 16 -6.04 -36.15 -22.05
N SER A 17 -4.71 -36.13 -21.91
CA SER A 17 -4.01 -36.94 -20.92
C SER A 17 -4.36 -36.51 -19.50
N GLU A 18 -3.89 -37.25 -18.50
CA GLU A 18 -3.79 -36.74 -17.14
C GLU A 18 -3.06 -35.38 -17.10
N TYR A 19 -3.40 -34.58 -16.08
CA TYR A 19 -2.83 -33.24 -15.93
C TYR A 19 -1.35 -33.36 -15.56
N ILE A 20 -0.49 -32.77 -16.37
CA ILE A 20 0.96 -32.77 -16.18
C ILE A 20 1.36 -31.62 -15.28
N LEU A 21 0.64 -30.50 -15.41
CA LEU A 21 0.98 -29.26 -14.73
C LEU A 21 -0.29 -28.56 -14.26
N LEU A 22 -0.29 -28.22 -12.97
CA LEU A 22 -1.30 -27.40 -12.35
C LEU A 22 -0.74 -25.99 -12.22
N ASN A 23 -1.40 -25.03 -12.85
CA ASN A 23 -0.96 -23.65 -12.89
C ASN A 23 -1.98 -22.74 -12.22
N GLU A 24 -1.49 -21.78 -11.44
CA GLU A 24 -2.36 -20.81 -10.79
C GLU A 24 -2.56 -19.60 -11.70
N ILE A 25 -3.81 -19.14 -11.81
CA ILE A 25 -4.14 -17.89 -12.50
C ILE A 25 -3.97 -16.77 -11.48
N THR A 26 -2.98 -15.93 -11.71
CA THR A 26 -2.66 -14.78 -10.84
C THR A 26 -2.55 -13.51 -11.68
N PHE A 27 -2.19 -12.41 -11.04
CA PHE A 27 -2.10 -11.11 -11.67
C PHE A 27 -0.73 -10.48 -11.47
N LEU A 28 -0.30 -9.77 -12.49
CA LEU A 28 0.92 -8.98 -12.55
C LEU A 28 0.54 -7.50 -12.63
N SER A 29 1.08 -6.72 -11.72
CA SER A 29 0.93 -5.27 -11.68
C SER A 29 2.27 -4.62 -11.41
N GLN A 30 2.34 -3.31 -11.52
CA GLN A 30 3.53 -2.59 -11.08
C GLN A 30 3.67 -2.71 -9.56
N SER A 31 4.89 -2.90 -9.07
CA SER A 31 5.14 -2.85 -7.62
C SER A 31 4.67 -1.51 -7.05
N PRO A 32 4.11 -1.51 -5.82
CA PRO A 32 3.58 -0.30 -5.22
C PRO A 32 4.66 0.78 -5.15
N GLY A 33 4.27 2.00 -5.48
CA GLY A 33 5.14 3.16 -5.43
C GLY A 33 5.42 3.58 -3.98
N LEU A 34 6.35 4.52 -3.82
CA LEU A 34 6.53 5.22 -2.55
C LEU A 34 5.28 6.06 -2.30
N ARG A 35 4.69 5.93 -1.11
CA ARG A 35 3.53 6.74 -0.72
C ARG A 35 3.96 8.18 -0.49
N ASP A 36 3.20 9.14 -1.01
CA ASP A 36 3.44 10.56 -0.75
C ASP A 36 3.28 10.87 0.74
N ARG A 37 4.31 11.48 1.35
CA ARG A 37 4.37 11.79 2.79
C ARG A 37 4.34 13.29 3.08
N THR A 38 3.39 14.03 2.52
CA THR A 38 3.32 15.50 2.66
C THR A 38 3.21 15.98 4.12
N TRP A 39 2.62 15.17 5.01
CA TRP A 39 2.39 15.50 6.43
C TRP A 39 3.28 14.73 7.41
N ILE A 40 4.44 14.23 6.95
CA ILE A 40 5.36 13.39 7.73
C ILE A 40 5.83 14.03 9.04
N VAL A 41 5.87 15.36 9.10
CA VAL A 41 6.28 16.12 10.29
C VAL A 41 5.30 15.93 11.45
N SER A 42 4.01 15.73 11.18
CA SER A 42 3.00 15.57 12.25
C SER A 42 2.84 14.13 12.74
N GLN A 43 3.33 13.15 11.97
CA GLN A 43 3.18 11.71 12.18
C GLN A 43 3.87 11.13 13.44
N PRO A 44 5.03 11.65 13.92
CA PRO A 44 5.75 11.05 15.04
C PRO A 44 4.96 11.02 16.34
N PHE A 45 4.08 12.01 16.55
CA PHE A 45 3.24 12.11 17.73
C PHE A 45 1.77 11.94 17.39
N SER A 46 1.07 11.20 18.26
CA SER A 46 -0.38 11.07 18.17
C SER A 46 -1.08 12.42 18.34
N ARG A 47 -2.25 12.58 17.72
CA ARG A 47 -3.08 13.79 17.83
C ARG A 47 -3.38 14.14 19.29
N TYR A 48 -3.59 13.13 20.13
CA TYR A 48 -3.81 13.32 21.56
C TYR A 48 -2.61 13.97 22.25
N LEU A 49 -1.38 13.56 21.91
CA LEU A 49 -0.16 14.16 22.45
C LEU A 49 0.00 15.62 22.01
N TRP A 50 -0.33 15.94 20.75
CA TRP A 50 -0.33 17.33 20.30
C TRP A 50 -1.28 18.20 21.13
N TYR A 51 -2.50 17.70 21.39
CA TYR A 51 -3.45 18.43 22.23
C TYR A 51 -2.97 18.56 23.69
N THR A 52 -2.31 17.56 24.27
CA THR A 52 -1.76 17.67 25.63
C THR A 52 -0.56 18.62 25.71
N ILE A 53 0.28 18.69 24.68
CA ILE A 53 1.37 19.67 24.60
C ILE A 53 0.81 21.09 24.54
N ILE A 54 -0.18 21.33 23.66
CA ILE A 54 -0.84 22.64 23.56
C ILE A 54 -1.55 22.98 24.88
N GLY A 55 -2.29 22.03 25.46
CA GLY A 55 -2.97 22.21 26.74
C GLY A 55 -2.02 22.51 27.88
N SER A 56 -0.89 21.80 27.98
CA SER A 56 0.11 22.02 29.03
C SER A 56 0.80 23.38 28.91
N LEU A 57 1.01 23.90 27.70
CA LEU A 57 1.50 25.27 27.48
C LEU A 57 0.55 26.33 28.05
N PHE A 58 -0.75 26.20 27.79
CA PHE A 58 -1.76 27.13 28.34
C PHE A 58 -1.90 27.00 29.85
N LEU A 59 -1.91 25.77 30.37
CA LEU A 59 -1.97 25.51 31.81
C LEU A 59 -0.77 26.11 32.53
N LEU A 60 0.45 25.88 32.03
CA LEU A 60 1.66 26.42 32.62
C LEU A 60 1.67 27.96 32.57
N SER A 61 1.25 28.55 31.46
CA SER A 61 1.12 30.01 31.33
C SER A 61 0.17 30.60 32.37
N THR A 62 -0.95 29.93 32.60
CA THR A 62 -1.95 30.33 33.60
C THR A 62 -1.41 30.21 35.03
N ILE A 63 -0.72 29.10 35.34
CA ILE A 63 -0.10 28.87 36.66
C ILE A 63 0.97 29.93 36.95
N VAL A 64 1.87 30.18 36.01
CA VAL A 64 2.95 31.18 36.17
C VAL A 64 2.38 32.59 36.31
N TYR A 65 1.35 32.94 35.52
CA TYR A 65 0.65 34.21 35.65
C TYR A 65 -0.03 34.36 37.03
N GLY A 66 -0.70 33.31 37.50
CA GLY A 66 -1.35 33.29 38.82
C GLY A 66 -0.36 33.47 39.97
N ILE A 67 0.74 32.70 39.96
CA ILE A 67 1.83 32.81 40.95
C ILE A 67 2.45 34.21 40.93
N ARG A 68 2.71 34.77 39.75
CA ARG A 68 3.25 36.14 39.65
C ARG A 68 2.27 37.18 40.19
N ARG A 69 0.97 37.06 39.90
CA ARG A 69 -0.06 37.99 40.37
C ARG A 69 -0.24 37.96 41.89
N THR A 70 -0.19 36.78 42.51
CA THR A 70 -0.35 36.66 43.96
C THR A 70 0.89 37.11 44.73
N ILE A 71 2.08 36.89 44.16
CA ILE A 71 3.36 37.08 44.85
C ILE A 71 4.02 38.44 44.55
N ILE A 72 3.85 38.99 43.35
CA ILE A 72 4.51 40.23 42.90
C ILE A 72 3.42 41.28 42.65
N LYS A 73 3.00 41.99 43.71
CA LYS A 73 1.95 43.01 43.64
C LYS A 73 2.30 44.23 42.77
N CYS A 74 3.58 44.46 42.46
CA CYS A 74 4.06 45.74 41.89
C CYS A 74 4.49 45.70 40.41
N GLN A 75 4.46 44.56 39.72
CA GLN A 75 4.88 44.52 38.31
C GLN A 75 4.04 43.56 37.48
N THR A 76 3.01 44.11 36.84
CA THR A 76 2.05 43.40 36.00
C THR A 76 2.65 43.14 34.61
N GLN A 77 3.39 42.04 34.45
CA GLN A 77 3.66 41.53 33.10
C GLN A 77 2.35 41.03 32.47
N SER A 78 2.12 41.38 31.19
CA SER A 78 0.96 40.90 30.44
C SER A 78 1.00 39.38 30.30
N TYR A 79 -0.17 38.73 30.39
CA TYR A 79 -0.32 37.29 30.15
C TYR A 79 0.30 36.85 28.82
N THR A 80 0.13 37.66 27.77
CA THR A 80 0.69 37.39 26.43
C THR A 80 2.21 37.33 26.42
N THR A 81 2.89 38.18 27.20
CA THR A 81 4.35 38.14 27.30
C THR A 81 4.83 36.87 28.00
N ILE A 82 4.14 36.41 29.05
CA ILE A 82 4.44 35.16 29.75
C ILE A 82 4.25 33.96 28.83
N MET A 83 3.17 33.95 28.05
CA MET A 83 2.90 32.89 27.09
C MET A 83 3.99 32.84 26.00
N MET A 84 4.38 33.98 25.42
CA MET A 84 5.48 34.04 24.43
C MET A 84 6.80 33.54 25.02
N TYR A 85 7.05 33.84 26.30
CA TYR A 85 8.22 33.41 27.02
C TYR A 85 8.27 31.89 27.25
N ILE A 86 7.15 31.31 27.69
CA ILE A 86 7.03 29.85 27.85
C ILE A 86 7.15 29.14 26.50
N TYR A 87 6.53 29.70 25.46
CA TYR A 87 6.67 29.21 24.09
C TYR A 87 8.14 29.26 23.60
N ALA A 88 8.85 30.35 23.87
CA ALA A 88 10.27 30.47 23.53
C ALA A 88 11.13 29.44 24.27
N ILE A 89 10.84 29.17 25.55
CA ILE A 89 11.49 28.09 26.31
C ILE A 89 11.22 26.72 25.67
N SER A 90 9.99 26.45 25.23
CA SER A 90 9.64 25.20 24.55
C SER A 90 10.34 25.02 23.20
N LEU A 91 10.65 26.11 22.52
CA LEU A 91 11.51 26.12 21.33
C LEU A 91 13.01 26.05 21.67
N GLN A 92 13.37 25.83 22.94
CA GLN A 92 14.74 25.81 23.45
C GLN A 92 15.51 27.12 23.16
N LYS A 93 14.78 28.23 22.99
CA LYS A 93 15.38 29.55 22.78
C LYS A 93 15.73 30.20 24.12
N SER A 94 16.91 30.82 24.18
CA SER A 94 17.34 31.57 25.36
C SER A 94 16.43 32.79 25.57
N THR A 95 15.97 32.98 26.80
CA THR A 95 15.16 34.14 27.21
C THR A 95 15.75 34.78 28.45
N ASN A 96 15.68 36.12 28.55
CA ASN A 96 16.20 36.88 29.70
C ASN A 96 15.30 36.80 30.97
N LEU A 97 14.41 35.81 31.05
CA LEU A 97 13.43 35.64 32.14
C LEU A 97 14.07 35.34 33.49
N ILE A 98 15.06 34.44 33.50
CA ILE A 98 15.72 33.96 34.74
C ILE A 98 16.47 35.12 35.43
N LYS A 99 16.95 36.09 34.66
CA LYS A 99 17.60 37.31 35.17
C LYS A 99 16.59 38.30 35.79
N LYS A 100 15.36 38.35 35.28
CA LYS A 100 14.28 39.20 35.81
C LYS A 100 13.63 38.61 37.07
N ASP A 101 13.49 37.29 37.15
CA ASP A 101 12.86 36.63 38.30
C ASP A 101 13.89 36.29 39.39
N LYS A 102 13.85 37.07 40.48
CA LYS A 102 14.75 36.90 41.65
C LYS A 102 14.35 35.74 42.59
N ARG A 103 13.15 35.15 42.45
CA ARG A 103 12.63 34.12 43.37
C ARG A 103 12.93 32.70 42.91
N SER A 104 13.31 31.83 43.85
CA SER A 104 13.67 30.42 43.59
C SER A 104 12.51 29.56 43.08
N SER A 105 11.27 29.78 43.54
CA SER A 105 10.12 28.92 43.17
C SER A 105 9.79 28.98 41.67
N LEU A 106 9.81 30.18 41.06
CA LEU A 106 9.57 30.35 39.62
C LEU A 106 10.72 29.74 38.79
N ARG A 107 11.96 29.81 39.28
CA ARG A 107 13.13 29.21 38.63
C ARG A 107 13.03 27.69 38.55
N ILE A 108 12.54 27.04 39.63
CA ILE A 108 12.31 25.59 39.63
C ILE A 108 11.25 25.22 38.59
N ILE A 109 10.14 25.95 38.51
CA ILE A 109 9.08 25.70 37.51
C ILE A 109 9.63 25.80 36.08
N TYR A 110 10.37 26.87 35.76
CA TYR A 110 10.99 27.00 34.44
C TYR A 110 12.03 25.92 34.17
N GLY A 111 12.82 25.52 35.19
CA GLY A 111 13.82 24.46 35.06
C GLY A 111 13.20 23.09 34.76
N VAL A 112 12.13 22.73 35.48
CA VAL A 112 11.36 21.51 35.20
C VAL A 112 10.74 21.58 33.81
N TRP A 113 10.14 22.71 33.42
CA TRP A 113 9.59 22.89 32.09
C TRP A 113 10.65 22.74 31.00
N MET A 114 11.81 23.39 31.15
CA MET A 114 12.96 23.23 30.26
C MET A 114 13.34 21.77 30.09
N PHE A 115 13.48 21.04 31.20
CA PHE A 115 13.81 19.62 31.17
C PHE A 115 12.75 18.79 30.44
N THR A 116 11.46 19.04 30.68
CA THR A 116 10.37 18.35 29.96
C THR A 116 10.41 18.63 28.45
N THR A 117 10.63 19.88 28.04
CA THR A 117 10.70 20.26 26.62
C THR A 117 11.95 19.71 25.93
N LEU A 118 13.04 19.53 26.67
CA LEU A 118 14.25 18.87 26.19
C LEU A 118 13.99 17.40 25.88
N ILE A 119 13.39 16.67 26.82
CA ILE A 119 13.01 15.26 26.62
C ILE A 119 12.05 15.14 25.44
N LEU A 120 11.01 15.97 25.40
CA LEU A 120 9.99 15.93 24.35
C LEU A 120 10.57 16.18 22.95
N SER A 121 11.47 17.16 22.82
CA SER A 121 12.15 17.45 21.55
C SER A 121 13.04 16.28 21.09
N ASN A 122 13.81 15.69 22.01
CA ASN A 122 14.66 14.54 21.70
C ASN A 122 13.84 13.31 21.30
N SER A 123 12.75 13.02 22.01
CA SER A 123 11.83 11.93 21.66
C SER A 123 11.17 12.17 20.29
N TYR A 124 10.70 13.39 20.03
CA TYR A 124 10.16 13.77 18.72
C TYR A 124 11.17 13.53 17.60
N GLY A 125 12.40 14.02 17.77
CA GLY A 125 13.48 13.84 16.80
C GLY A 125 13.78 12.36 16.54
N SER A 126 13.91 11.55 17.59
CA SER A 126 14.16 10.11 17.47
C SER A 126 13.06 9.39 16.69
N SER A 127 11.79 9.62 17.03
CA SER A 127 10.66 9.03 16.31
C SER A 127 10.57 9.52 14.87
N PHE A 128 10.84 10.80 14.62
CA PHE A 128 10.87 11.36 13.27
C PHE A 128 11.96 10.73 12.40
N TYR A 129 13.19 10.57 12.92
CA TYR A 129 14.25 9.88 12.21
C TYR A 129 13.90 8.41 11.93
N SER A 130 13.28 7.71 12.88
CA SER A 130 12.83 6.33 12.67
C SER A 130 11.77 6.19 11.58
N ILE A 131 10.90 7.18 11.39
CA ILE A 131 9.91 7.18 10.30
C ILE A 131 10.59 7.45 8.96
N LEU A 132 11.64 8.26 8.94
CA LEU A 132 12.40 8.57 7.73
C LEU A 132 13.24 7.39 7.21
N THR A 133 13.71 6.50 8.10
CA THR A 133 14.52 5.35 7.68
C THR A 133 13.71 4.25 6.99
N ILE A 134 12.41 4.12 7.31
CA ILE A 134 11.54 3.12 6.72
C ILE A 134 10.74 3.76 5.59
N PRO A 135 10.96 3.39 4.31
CA PRO A 135 10.10 3.82 3.22
C PRO A 135 8.73 3.15 3.36
N GLU A 136 7.66 3.91 3.14
CA GLU A 136 6.30 3.39 3.13
C GLU A 136 5.80 3.34 1.70
N TYR A 137 5.37 2.16 1.32
CA TYR A 137 4.88 1.87 -0.01
C TYR A 137 3.36 1.88 -0.02
N ASP A 138 2.77 2.12 -1.19
CA ASP A 138 1.34 1.89 -1.38
C ASP A 138 0.98 0.42 -1.18
N LEU A 139 -0.31 0.15 -0.98
CA LEU A 139 -0.80 -1.21 -0.84
C LEU A 139 -0.60 -1.95 -2.19
N PRO A 140 0.11 -3.09 -2.20
CA PRO A 140 0.17 -3.94 -3.39
C PRO A 140 -1.22 -4.53 -3.69
N ILE A 141 -1.42 -4.89 -4.95
CA ILE A 141 -2.56 -5.74 -5.32
C ILE A 141 -2.10 -7.17 -5.03
N ASP A 142 -2.77 -7.85 -4.11
CA ASP A 142 -2.34 -9.17 -3.65
C ASP A 142 -3.44 -10.21 -3.62
N THR A 143 -4.70 -9.80 -3.45
CA THR A 143 -5.84 -10.70 -3.30
C THR A 143 -6.75 -10.71 -4.51
N ALA A 144 -7.50 -11.79 -4.71
CA ALA A 144 -8.58 -11.84 -5.72
C ALA A 144 -9.66 -10.78 -5.44
N MET A 145 -9.86 -10.41 -4.17
CA MET A 145 -10.81 -9.37 -3.78
C MET A 145 -10.35 -7.97 -4.23
N ASP A 146 -9.04 -7.69 -4.21
CA ASP A 146 -8.51 -6.43 -4.76
C ASP A 146 -8.82 -6.30 -6.26
N ILE A 147 -8.76 -7.41 -7.00
CA ILE A 147 -9.12 -7.45 -8.42
C ILE A 147 -10.62 -7.24 -8.62
N TYR A 148 -11.44 -7.81 -7.74
CA TYR A 148 -12.88 -7.56 -7.73
C TYR A 148 -13.19 -6.07 -7.50
N ASP A 149 -12.57 -5.45 -6.51
CA ASP A 149 -12.76 -4.02 -6.21
C ASP A 149 -12.25 -3.11 -7.35
N ILE A 150 -11.15 -3.49 -8.00
CA ILE A 150 -10.64 -2.80 -9.20
C ILE A 150 -11.64 -2.92 -10.35
N SER A 151 -12.27 -4.08 -10.52
CA SER A 151 -13.24 -4.32 -11.58
C SER A 151 -14.53 -3.52 -11.38
N LEU A 152 -14.97 -3.32 -10.13
CA LEU A 152 -16.13 -2.51 -9.79
C LEU A 152 -15.89 -1.01 -9.95
N ASN A 153 -14.75 -0.53 -9.42
CA ASN A 153 -14.46 0.91 -9.37
C ASN A 153 -13.77 1.43 -10.63
N HIS A 154 -13.44 0.55 -11.59
CA HIS A 154 -12.69 0.85 -12.82
C HIS A 154 -11.39 1.66 -12.59
N ARG A 155 -10.75 1.50 -11.42
CA ARG A 155 -9.52 2.24 -11.06
C ARG A 155 -8.33 1.88 -11.95
N LYS A 156 -8.26 0.62 -12.36
CA LYS A 156 -7.22 0.07 -13.25
C LYS A 156 -7.88 -0.77 -14.34
N THR A 157 -7.21 -0.88 -15.48
CA THR A 157 -7.65 -1.69 -16.62
C THR A 157 -7.09 -3.11 -16.46
N LEU A 158 -8.00 -4.07 -16.28
CA LEU A 158 -7.64 -5.49 -16.27
C LEU A 158 -7.42 -5.96 -17.71
N ILE A 159 -6.37 -6.75 -17.91
CA ILE A 159 -5.99 -7.24 -19.23
C ILE A 159 -5.73 -8.73 -19.17
N VAL A 160 -6.42 -9.46 -20.03
CA VAL A 160 -6.25 -10.89 -20.25
C VAL A 160 -6.01 -11.11 -21.73
N ARG A 161 -5.20 -12.12 -22.07
CA ARG A 161 -4.98 -12.52 -23.46
C ARG A 161 -6.31 -12.93 -24.09
N GLU A 162 -6.71 -12.28 -25.17
CA GLU A 162 -7.93 -12.64 -25.90
C GLU A 162 -7.86 -14.09 -26.38
N ARG A 163 -9.02 -14.76 -26.44
CA ARG A 163 -9.15 -16.17 -26.87
C ARG A 163 -8.32 -17.18 -26.05
N SER A 164 -7.83 -16.79 -24.88
CA SER A 164 -7.27 -17.73 -23.90
C SER A 164 -8.38 -18.47 -23.13
N ALA A 165 -8.02 -19.56 -22.46
CA ALA A 165 -8.95 -20.29 -21.60
C ALA A 165 -9.42 -19.43 -20.43
N SER A 166 -8.51 -18.70 -19.77
CA SER A 166 -8.83 -17.78 -18.67
C SER A 166 -9.78 -16.67 -19.13
N TRP A 167 -9.53 -16.06 -20.31
CA TRP A 167 -10.45 -15.06 -20.89
C TRP A 167 -11.84 -15.65 -21.11
N TRP A 168 -11.92 -16.86 -21.65
CA TRP A 168 -13.19 -17.54 -21.88
C TRP A 168 -13.97 -17.78 -20.59
N GLN A 169 -13.29 -18.24 -19.53
CA GLN A 169 -13.87 -18.46 -18.21
C GLN A 169 -14.41 -17.17 -17.60
N PHE A 170 -13.70 -16.04 -17.71
CA PHE A 170 -14.18 -14.77 -17.15
C PHE A 170 -15.40 -14.25 -17.90
N VAL A 171 -15.36 -14.21 -19.24
CA VAL A 171 -16.45 -13.64 -20.04
C VAL A 171 -17.73 -14.48 -19.97
N HIS A 172 -17.62 -15.80 -19.84
CA HIS A 172 -18.77 -16.73 -19.83
C HIS A 172 -19.06 -17.31 -18.45
N SER A 173 -18.54 -16.66 -17.41
CA SER A 173 -18.82 -17.05 -16.04
C SER A 173 -20.30 -16.84 -15.70
N ASN A 174 -20.83 -17.75 -14.88
CA ASN A 174 -22.16 -17.64 -14.32
C ASN A 174 -22.20 -16.47 -13.30
N PRO A 175 -23.26 -15.64 -13.27
CA PRO A 175 -23.47 -14.62 -12.24
C PRO A 175 -23.33 -15.10 -10.78
N SER A 176 -23.47 -16.41 -10.52
CA SER A 176 -23.21 -16.99 -9.19
C SER A 176 -21.77 -16.80 -8.72
N ASN A 177 -20.79 -16.80 -9.63
CA ASN A 177 -19.40 -16.49 -9.31
C ASN A 177 -19.14 -14.99 -9.54
N GLN A 178 -19.40 -14.20 -8.50
CA GLN A 178 -19.34 -12.75 -8.55
C GLN A 178 -17.99 -12.22 -9.03
N ILE A 179 -16.87 -12.82 -8.59
CA ILE A 179 -15.52 -12.37 -8.93
C ILE A 179 -15.28 -12.51 -10.44
N TYR A 180 -15.50 -13.71 -10.98
CA TYR A 180 -15.27 -13.98 -12.40
C TYR A 180 -16.22 -13.17 -13.29
N TYR A 181 -17.47 -13.02 -12.85
CA TYR A 181 -18.49 -12.29 -13.58
C TYR A 181 -18.15 -10.79 -13.69
N GLN A 182 -17.71 -10.16 -12.60
CA GLN A 182 -17.31 -8.75 -12.64
C GLN A 182 -16.04 -8.54 -13.46
N ILE A 183 -15.05 -9.43 -13.36
CA ILE A 183 -13.86 -9.38 -14.21
C ILE A 183 -14.27 -9.47 -15.68
N GLY A 184 -15.12 -10.44 -16.05
CA GLY A 184 -15.63 -10.60 -17.41
C GLY A 184 -16.37 -9.37 -17.93
N LYS A 185 -17.22 -8.75 -17.08
CA LYS A 185 -17.93 -7.52 -17.41
C LYS A 185 -16.98 -6.36 -17.67
N HIS A 186 -15.98 -6.15 -16.81
CA HIS A 186 -14.96 -5.11 -16.98
C HIS A 186 -14.11 -5.35 -18.23
N LEU A 187 -13.75 -6.61 -18.52
CA LEU A 187 -13.03 -6.97 -19.75
C LEU A 187 -13.84 -6.71 -21.03
N ASN A 188 -15.16 -6.89 -21.00
CA ASN A 188 -16.01 -6.57 -22.15
C ASN A 188 -16.13 -5.05 -22.38
N GLN A 189 -16.06 -4.26 -21.31
CA GLN A 189 -16.13 -2.79 -21.37
C GLN A 189 -14.79 -2.15 -21.76
N SER A 190 -13.67 -2.83 -21.52
CA SER A 190 -12.34 -2.28 -21.81
C SER A 190 -12.07 -2.22 -23.33
N LYS A 191 -11.57 -1.06 -23.78
CA LYS A 191 -11.21 -0.84 -25.19
C LYS A 191 -9.85 -1.45 -25.56
N ILE A 192 -8.97 -1.59 -24.57
CA ILE A 192 -7.60 -2.09 -24.75
C ILE A 192 -7.61 -3.60 -24.56
N ARG A 193 -7.21 -4.31 -25.62
CA ARG A 193 -7.24 -5.77 -25.68
C ARG A 193 -5.85 -6.31 -25.99
N MET A 194 -5.43 -7.33 -25.25
CA MET A 194 -4.19 -8.05 -25.53
C MET A 194 -4.49 -9.17 -26.53
N LYS A 195 -4.27 -8.87 -27.82
CA LYS A 195 -4.45 -9.85 -28.91
C LYS A 195 -3.23 -10.76 -29.07
N THR A 196 -2.05 -10.25 -28.79
CA THR A 196 -0.75 -10.92 -28.98
C THR A 196 -0.17 -11.45 -27.67
N PHE A 197 1.05 -12.00 -27.71
CA PHE A 197 1.75 -12.53 -26.55
C PHE A 197 2.07 -11.46 -25.49
N LEU A 198 2.17 -11.89 -24.24
CA LEU A 198 2.47 -11.05 -23.08
C LEU A 198 3.71 -10.19 -23.28
N LYS A 199 4.73 -10.69 -24.00
CA LYS A 199 5.95 -9.97 -24.37
C LYS A 199 5.71 -8.57 -24.95
N GLU A 200 4.72 -8.42 -25.83
CA GLU A 200 4.41 -7.12 -26.46
C GLU A 200 3.75 -6.13 -25.49
N PHE A 201 3.18 -6.64 -24.40
CA PHE A 201 2.52 -5.84 -23.39
C PHE A 201 3.47 -5.40 -22.26
N MET A 202 4.58 -6.11 -22.05
CA MET A 202 5.57 -5.78 -21.01
C MET A 202 6.06 -4.32 -21.04
N PRO A 203 6.36 -3.71 -22.21
CA PRO A 203 6.76 -2.30 -22.25
C PRO A 203 5.70 -1.34 -21.68
N LYS A 204 4.40 -1.68 -21.80
CA LYS A 204 3.30 -0.85 -21.26
C LYS A 204 3.17 -0.97 -19.74
N LEU A 205 3.54 -2.12 -19.18
CA LEU A 205 3.61 -2.34 -17.72
C LEU A 205 4.84 -1.68 -17.09
N ASN A 206 5.92 -1.55 -17.86
CA ASN A 206 7.17 -0.95 -17.39
C ASN A 206 7.11 0.59 -17.29
N VAL A 207 6.01 1.22 -17.71
CA VAL A 207 5.77 2.66 -17.54
C VAL A 207 5.43 2.98 -16.07
N PRO A 208 5.98 4.05 -15.47
CA PRO A 208 5.62 4.44 -14.11
C PRO A 208 4.13 4.71 -13.96
N ASN A 209 3.56 4.22 -12.84
CA ASN A 209 2.14 4.28 -12.50
C ASN A 209 1.25 3.71 -13.62
N SER A 210 1.66 2.57 -14.18
CA SER A 210 0.87 1.94 -15.25
C SER A 210 -0.52 1.57 -14.72
N PRO A 211 -1.60 1.96 -15.42
CA PRO A 211 -2.97 1.67 -15.01
C PRO A 211 -3.37 0.23 -15.35
N TYR A 212 -2.43 -0.62 -15.73
CA TYR A 212 -2.69 -1.94 -16.30
C TYR A 212 -2.37 -3.03 -15.29
N VAL A 213 -3.26 -4.01 -15.21
CA VAL A 213 -3.05 -5.24 -14.44
C VAL A 213 -3.29 -6.40 -15.38
N VAL A 214 -2.28 -7.25 -15.54
CA VAL A 214 -2.37 -8.42 -16.42
C VAL A 214 -2.71 -9.65 -15.62
N ILE A 215 -3.72 -10.41 -16.04
CA ILE A 215 -4.07 -11.70 -15.44
C ILE A 215 -3.63 -12.81 -16.39
N ALA A 216 -2.83 -13.74 -15.88
CA ALA A 216 -2.33 -14.91 -16.62
C ALA A 216 -1.81 -15.98 -15.64
N ASN A 217 -1.33 -17.10 -16.18
CA ASN A 217 -0.74 -18.17 -15.37
C ASN A 217 0.54 -17.68 -14.67
N ARG A 218 0.69 -18.01 -13.38
CA ARG A 218 1.80 -17.56 -12.51
C ARG A 218 3.17 -17.86 -13.13
N ILE A 219 3.39 -19.08 -13.62
CA ILE A 219 4.67 -19.45 -14.26
C ILE A 219 4.97 -18.56 -15.47
N VAL A 220 3.95 -18.26 -16.30
CA VAL A 220 4.12 -17.40 -17.48
C VAL A 220 4.47 -15.98 -17.06
N LEU A 221 3.79 -15.44 -16.04
CA LEU A 221 4.07 -14.11 -15.48
C LEU A 221 5.49 -14.04 -14.90
N GLU A 222 5.91 -15.06 -14.16
CA GLU A 222 7.25 -15.15 -13.58
C GLU A 222 8.36 -15.15 -14.62
N ILE A 223 8.24 -15.99 -15.65
CA ILE A 223 9.21 -16.05 -16.74
C ILE A 223 9.30 -14.69 -17.46
N HIS A 224 8.16 -14.08 -17.78
CA HIS A 224 8.15 -12.79 -18.47
C HIS A 224 8.65 -11.65 -17.58
N ARG A 225 8.39 -11.71 -16.27
CA ARG A 225 8.94 -10.76 -15.30
C ARG A 225 10.47 -10.85 -15.29
N ILE A 226 11.02 -12.05 -15.16
CA ILE A 226 12.49 -12.25 -15.11
C ILE A 226 13.16 -11.83 -16.44
N GLN A 227 12.52 -12.11 -17.58
CA GLN A 227 13.12 -11.87 -18.89
C GLN A 227 12.94 -10.44 -19.44
N PHE A 228 11.80 -9.80 -19.17
CA PHE A 228 11.40 -8.57 -19.86
C PHE A 228 11.02 -7.41 -18.93
N ALA A 229 10.97 -7.61 -17.61
CA ALA A 229 10.71 -6.50 -16.70
C ALA A 229 11.95 -5.62 -16.57
N THR A 230 11.80 -4.33 -16.87
CA THR A 230 12.85 -3.32 -16.62
C THR A 230 12.65 -2.60 -15.29
N ARG A 231 11.47 -2.80 -14.67
CA ARG A 231 11.11 -2.27 -13.35
C ARG A 231 10.63 -3.40 -12.45
N ASN A 232 10.59 -3.13 -11.15
CA ASN A 232 9.98 -4.04 -10.20
C ASN A 232 8.48 -4.16 -10.49
N LEU A 233 8.08 -5.36 -10.88
CA LEU A 233 6.69 -5.76 -11.05
C LEU A 233 6.31 -6.72 -9.94
N HIS A 234 5.10 -6.55 -9.42
CA HIS A 234 4.55 -7.34 -8.35
C HIS A 234 3.58 -8.37 -8.90
N ILE A 235 3.75 -9.61 -8.48
CA ILE A 235 2.84 -10.71 -8.78
C ILE A 235 2.03 -10.95 -7.52
N GLY A 236 0.71 -10.98 -7.65
CA GLY A 236 -0.18 -11.22 -6.52
C GLY A 236 0.09 -12.57 -5.85
N ASN A 237 0.04 -12.57 -4.53
CA ASN A 237 0.21 -13.79 -3.72
C ASN A 237 -0.99 -14.73 -3.82
N ASP A 238 -2.20 -14.19 -3.95
CA ASP A 238 -3.42 -14.97 -4.09
C ASP A 238 -3.64 -15.47 -5.53
N ASN A 239 -4.47 -16.50 -5.67
CA ASN A 239 -4.88 -17.02 -6.96
C ASN A 239 -6.37 -16.77 -7.21
N ILE A 240 -6.71 -16.48 -8.46
CA ILE A 240 -8.11 -16.31 -8.87
C ILE A 240 -8.72 -17.67 -9.20
N GLY A 241 -7.89 -18.60 -9.68
CA GLY A 241 -8.29 -19.96 -10.01
C GLY A 241 -7.11 -20.80 -10.45
N LEU A 242 -7.42 -22.02 -10.86
CA LEU A 242 -6.46 -23.02 -11.30
C LEU A 242 -6.70 -23.36 -12.77
N ASP A 243 -5.61 -23.49 -13.51
CA ASP A 243 -5.56 -23.94 -14.89
C ASP A 243 -4.81 -25.28 -14.94
N PHE A 244 -5.50 -26.33 -15.35
CA PHE A 244 -4.92 -27.66 -15.50
C PHE A 244 -4.42 -27.81 -16.93
N MET A 245 -3.17 -28.23 -17.10
CA MET A 245 -2.58 -28.45 -18.41
C MET A 245 -2.20 -29.90 -18.63
N GLY A 246 -2.52 -30.40 -19.82
CA GLY A 246 -2.24 -31.76 -20.25
C GLY A 246 -1.97 -31.80 -21.75
N TYR A 247 -1.52 -32.96 -22.24
CA TYR A 247 -1.37 -33.16 -23.67
C TYR A 247 -2.73 -33.33 -24.34
N ILE A 248 -2.87 -32.72 -25.52
CA ILE A 248 -4.05 -32.89 -26.36
C ILE A 248 -3.79 -34.04 -27.33
N MET A 249 -4.77 -34.93 -27.42
CA MET A 249 -4.80 -35.99 -28.43
C MET A 249 -6.08 -35.93 -29.24
N HIS A 250 -6.03 -36.53 -30.43
CA HIS A 250 -7.23 -36.74 -31.20
C HIS A 250 -8.23 -37.58 -30.40
N ARG A 251 -9.52 -37.32 -30.59
CA ARG A 251 -10.59 -38.05 -29.92
C ARG A 251 -10.50 -39.55 -30.19
N ARG A 252 -10.63 -40.36 -29.14
CA ARG A 252 -10.45 -41.82 -29.09
C ARG A 252 -9.09 -42.29 -29.58
N SER A 253 -8.03 -41.51 -29.31
CA SER A 253 -6.67 -41.92 -29.63
C SER A 253 -6.26 -43.13 -28.77
N PRO A 254 -5.68 -44.19 -29.35
CA PRO A 254 -5.15 -45.32 -28.58
C PRO A 254 -3.94 -44.93 -27.71
N LEU A 255 -3.38 -43.73 -27.90
CA LEU A 255 -2.23 -43.22 -27.18
C LEU A 255 -2.58 -42.61 -25.80
N VAL A 256 -3.85 -42.40 -25.48
CA VAL A 256 -4.23 -41.81 -24.18
C VAL A 256 -3.80 -42.71 -23.03
N LEU A 257 -4.16 -44.00 -23.10
CA LEU A 257 -3.84 -44.99 -22.06
C LEU A 257 -2.32 -45.13 -21.78
N PRO A 258 -1.43 -45.27 -22.78
CA PRO A 258 0.01 -45.29 -22.54
C PRO A 258 0.58 -44.01 -21.90
N PHE A 259 0.02 -42.84 -22.23
CA PHE A 259 0.48 -41.56 -21.66
C PHE A 259 -0.01 -41.35 -20.23
N ASP A 260 -1.19 -41.86 -19.88
CA ASP A 260 -1.71 -41.79 -18.51
C ASP A 260 -0.98 -42.79 -17.57
N MET A 261 -0.29 -43.79 -18.12
CA MET A 261 0.48 -44.78 -17.36
C MET A 261 1.96 -44.40 -17.14
N MET A 262 2.44 -43.31 -17.73
CA MET A 262 3.82 -42.81 -17.56
C MET A 262 3.90 -41.77 -16.44
#